data_AF-A0A6H3ALD1-F1
#
_entry.id   AF-A0A6H3ALD1-F1
#
_cell.length_a   1.000
_cell.length_b   1.000
_cell.length_c   1.000
_cell.angle_alpha   90.00
_cell.angle_beta   90.00
_cell.angle_gamma   90.00
#
_symmetry.space_group_name_H-M   'P 1'
#
loop_
_entity.id
_entity.type
_entity.pdbx_description
1 polymer ?
#
loop_
_entity_poly.entity_id
_entity_poly.type
_entity_poly.pdbx_seq_one_letter_code
_entity_poly.pdbx_strand_id
1 'polypeptide(L)' 'MKKTSNSSNFLIIFVTLFYFAYFRDSVEASIFKTVLDIVLIILLVLYIINTSLRLYGIFKEKRGE' A
#
# COMPACT_ATOMS: atom_id res chain seq x y z
N MET A 1 -10.37 -15.47 12.29
CA MET A 1 -9.50 -15.06 11.16
C MET A 1 -9.87 -13.64 10.73
N LYS A 2 -8.94 -12.69 10.90
CA LYS A 2 -9.13 -11.23 10.76
C LYS A 2 -9.52 -10.81 9.33
N LYS A 3 -10.82 -10.81 9.00
CA LYS A 3 -11.33 -10.27 7.71
C LYS A 3 -11.10 -8.76 7.56
N THR A 4 -10.91 -8.04 8.65
CA THR A 4 -10.65 -6.59 8.69
C THR A 4 -9.28 -6.18 8.16
N SER A 5 -8.30 -7.09 8.07
CA SER A 5 -6.95 -6.74 7.58
C SER A 5 -6.89 -6.53 6.06
N ASN A 6 -7.78 -7.17 5.29
CA ASN A 6 -7.74 -7.08 3.82
C ASN A 6 -8.44 -5.81 3.30
N SER A 7 -9.51 -5.36 3.95
CA SER A 7 -10.27 -4.17 3.54
C SER A 7 -9.48 -2.88 3.73
N SER A 8 -8.79 -2.74 4.86
CA SER A 8 -7.96 -1.55 5.13
C SER A 8 -6.77 -1.45 4.17
N ASN A 9 -6.15 -2.59 3.84
CA ASN A 9 -5.09 -2.65 2.85
C ASN A 9 -5.57 -2.27 1.44
N PHE A 10 -6.75 -2.75 1.03
CA PHE A 10 -7.35 -2.39 -0.25
C PHE A 10 -7.68 -0.89 -0.34
N LEU A 11 -8.20 -0.32 0.76
CA LEU A 11 -8.52 1.09 0.86
C LEU A 11 -7.26 1.97 0.74
N ILE A 12 -6.15 1.56 1.34
CA ILE A 12 -4.85 2.26 1.22
C ILE A 12 -4.38 2.28 -0.24
N ILE A 13 -4.46 1.16 -0.96
CA ILE A 13 -4.06 1.08 -2.38
C ILE A 13 -4.97 1.99 -3.22
N PHE A 14 -6.28 1.92 -3.00
CA PHE A 14 -7.25 2.68 -3.76
C PHE A 14 -7.05 4.19 -3.57
N VAL A 15 -6.84 4.64 -2.33
CA VAL A 15 -6.54 6.05 -2.02
C VAL A 15 -5.21 6.47 -2.63
N THR A 16 -4.19 5.63 -2.56
CA THR A 16 -2.87 5.92 -3.15
C THR A 16 -2.96 6.10 -4.65
N LEU A 17 -3.57 5.14 -5.36
CA LEU A 17 -3.74 5.18 -6.81
C LEU A 17 -4.60 6.37 -7.24
N PHE A 18 -5.70 6.63 -6.53
CA PHE A 18 -6.57 7.77 -6.81
C PHE A 18 -5.84 9.11 -6.63
N TYR A 19 -5.02 9.23 -5.59
CA TYR A 19 -4.20 10.41 -5.37
C TYR A 19 -3.20 10.63 -6.52
N PHE A 20 -2.45 9.59 -6.89
CA PHE A 20 -1.48 9.67 -7.98
C PHE A 20 -2.13 9.97 -9.34
N ALA A 21 -3.31 9.43 -9.61
CA ALA A 21 -3.97 9.55 -10.91
C ALA A 21 -4.72 10.88 -11.11
N TYR A 22 -5.30 11.46 -10.04
CA TYR A 22 -6.22 12.61 -10.17
C TYR A 22 -5.79 13.85 -9.40
N PHE A 23 -5.17 13.68 -8.24
CA PHE A 23 -4.86 14.81 -7.35
C PHE A 23 -3.42 15.28 -7.47
N ARG A 24 -2.49 14.41 -7.83
CA ARG A 24 -1.06 14.75 -7.88
C ARG A 24 -0.76 15.99 -8.73
N ASP A 25 -1.37 16.09 -9.90
CA ASP A 25 -1.13 17.21 -10.82
C ASP A 25 -1.99 18.45 -10.49
N SER A 26 -3.11 18.25 -9.80
CA SER A 26 -4.02 19.32 -9.37
C SER A 26 -3.60 20.00 -8.06
N VAL A 27 -2.80 19.32 -7.24
CA VAL A 27 -2.21 19.90 -6.03
C VAL A 27 -1.02 20.76 -6.46
N GLU A 28 -1.14 22.07 -6.23
CA GLU A 28 -0.05 23.03 -6.44
C GLU A 28 1.25 22.52 -5.81
N ALA A 29 2.39 22.87 -6.43
CA ALA A 29 3.73 22.46 -5.99
C ALA A 29 4.07 23.04 -4.60
N SER A 30 3.50 22.41 -3.58
CA SER A 30 3.61 22.77 -2.18
C SER A 30 4.34 21.66 -1.43
N ILE A 31 4.96 22.00 -0.31
CA ILE A 31 5.66 21.07 0.58
C ILE A 31 4.75 19.90 0.97
N PHE A 32 3.44 20.14 1.11
CA PHE A 32 2.45 19.10 1.39
C PHE A 32 2.35 18.02 0.30
N LYS A 33 2.52 18.37 -0.98
CA LYS A 33 2.56 17.40 -2.08
C LYS A 33 3.75 16.46 -1.94
N THR A 34 4.92 17.03 -1.64
CA THR A 34 6.16 16.27 -1.47
C THR A 34 6.08 15.32 -0.27
N VAL A 35 5.56 15.82 0.87
CA VAL A 35 5.35 15.00 2.07
C VAL A 35 4.35 13.87 1.80
N LEU A 36 3.26 14.16 1.10
CA LEU A 36 2.24 13.16 0.78
C LEU A 36 2.76 12.10 -0.21
N ASP A 37 3.48 12.50 -1.26
CA ASP A 37 4.16 11.58 -2.19
C ASP A 37 5.09 10.62 -1.41
N ILE A 38 5.92 11.13 -0.50
CA ILE A 38 6.84 10.32 0.31
C ILE A 38 6.07 9.34 1.21
N VAL A 39 5.02 9.82 1.90
CA VAL A 39 4.20 8.97 2.80
C VAL A 39 3.55 7.83 2.02
N LEU A 40 2.99 8.13 0.84
CA LEU A 40 2.35 7.13 -0.01
C LEU A 40 3.35 6.09 -0.54
N ILE A 41 4.57 6.51 -0.90
CA ILE A 41 5.64 5.60 -1.30
C ILE A 41 6.01 4.66 -0.14
N ILE A 42 6.18 5.19 1.08
CA ILE A 42 6.49 4.39 2.26
C ILE A 42 5.39 3.36 2.53
N LEU A 43 4.12 3.78 2.48
CA LEU A 43 2.98 2.88 2.68
C LEU A 43 2.93 1.77 1.61
N LEU A 44 3.22 2.10 0.36
CA LEU A 44 3.26 1.14 -0.75
C LEU A 44 4.36 0.09 -0.52
N VAL A 45 5.56 0.53 -0.13
CA VAL A 45 6.69 -0.38 0.15
C VAL A 45 6.35 -1.33 1.30
N LEU A 46 5.82 -0.81 2.41
CA LEU A 46 5.41 -1.63 3.55
C LEU A 46 4.33 -2.65 3.15
N TYR A 47 3.38 -2.26 2.29
CA TYR A 47 2.36 -3.16 1.79
C TYR A 47 2.94 -4.28 0.93
N ILE A 48 3.88 -3.99 0.04
CA ILE A 48 4.57 -4.99 -0.79
C ILE A 48 5.32 -5.98 0.09
N ILE A 49 6.06 -5.50 1.10
CA ILE A 49 6.79 -6.37 2.04
C ILE A 49 5.82 -7.28 2.78
N ASN A 50 4.75 -6.72 3.36
CA ASN A 50 3.76 -7.49 4.10
C ASN A 50 3.06 -8.54 3.22
N THR A 51 2.72 -8.18 1.99
CA THR A 51 2.11 -9.09 1.02
C THR A 51 3.08 -10.20 0.62
N SER A 52 4.36 -9.87 0.38
CA SER A 52 5.40 -10.84 0.05
C SER A 52 5.64 -11.84 1.19
N LEU A 53 5.72 -11.36 2.43
CA LEU A 53 5.85 -12.23 3.62
C LEU A 53 4.62 -13.14 3.80
N ARG A 54 3.42 -12.61 3.56
CA ARG A 54 2.19 -13.41 3.63
C ARG A 54 2.15 -14.49 2.54
N LEU A 55 2.53 -14.14 1.31
CA LEU A 55 2.65 -15.10 0.22
C LEU A 55 3.71 -16.17 0.54
N TYR A 56 4.87 -15.75 1.03
CA TYR A 56 5.92 -16.65 1.47
C TYR A 56 5.41 -17.64 2.54
N GLY A 57 4.69 -17.16 3.55
CA GLY A 57 4.06 -18.01 4.56
C GLY A 57 3.10 -19.03 3.95
N ILE A 58 2.24 -18.61 3.02
CA ILE A 58 1.31 -19.50 2.30
C ILE A 58 2.08 -20.56 1.48
N PHE A 59 3.16 -20.17 0.80
CA PHE A 59 3.97 -21.11 0.00
C PHE A 59 4.76 -22.08 0.86
N LYS A 60 5.30 -21.62 1.99
CA LYS A 60 5.97 -22.47 2.98
C LYS A 60 4.99 -23.50 3.55
N GLU A 61 3.81 -23.06 4.00
CA GLU A 61 2.75 -23.92 4.53
C GLU A 61 2.29 -24.96 3.49
N LYS A 62 2.17 -24.57 2.22
CA LYS A 62 1.83 -25.50 1.12
C LYS A 62 2.95 -26.49 0.76
N ARG A 63 4.21 -26.19 1.08
CA ARG A 63 5.34 -27.11 0.87
C ARG A 63 5.53 -28.10 2.04
N GLY A 64 4.80 -27.93 3.14
CA GLY A 64 4.92 -28.80 4.31
C GLY A 64 6.21 -28.60 5.12
N GLU A 65 6.87 -27.45 4.96
CA GLU A 65 8.05 -27.01 5.75
C GLU A 65 7.66 -26.13 6.96
#